data_AF-A0A8H9K526-F1
#
_entry.id   AF-A0A8H9K526-F1
#
_cell.length_a   1.000
_cell.length_b   1.000
_cell.length_c   1.000
_cell.angle_alpha   90.00
_cell.angle_beta   90.00
_cell.angle_gamma   90.00
#
_symmetry.space_group_name_H-M   'P 1'
#
loop_
_entity.id
_entity.type
_entity.pdbx_description
1 polymer ?
#
loop_
_entity_poly.entity_id
_entity_poly.type
_entity_poly.pdbx_seq_one_letter_code
_entity_poly.pdbx_strand_id
1 'polypeptide(L)'
;MNNITSVAAFFREANGKQVQREAIGMVTLENWETHVEQTKKEVIETHGVSENDFSFDEFGNLTIGSSVLHKPVTKRIEVGLMEVASKRFWFTNNNPDGPNGGSDMSGLRVEDNKLIVECYGAGQFEYSIIH
;
A
#
# COMPACT_ATOMS: atom_id res chain seq x y z
N MET A 1 -12.16 22.74 5.70
CA MET A 1 -10.88 22.15 6.16
C MET A 1 -9.88 23.27 6.31
N ASN A 2 -9.08 23.26 7.39
CA ASN A 2 -7.94 24.16 7.46
C ASN A 2 -6.89 23.70 6.44
N ASN A 3 -6.26 24.63 5.73
CA ASN A 3 -5.26 24.28 4.74
C ASN A 3 -3.96 23.86 5.45
N ILE A 4 -3.61 22.58 5.39
CA ILE A 4 -2.37 22.03 5.94
C ILE A 4 -1.27 22.27 4.91
N THR A 5 -0.33 23.15 5.25
CA THR A 5 0.73 23.61 4.33
C THR A 5 2.13 23.15 4.73
N SER A 6 2.26 22.35 5.79
CA SER A 6 3.56 21.83 6.23
C SER A 6 3.45 20.46 6.89
N VAL A 7 4.54 19.67 6.79
CA VAL A 7 4.67 18.34 7.42
C VAL A 7 4.46 18.43 8.93
N ALA A 8 5.00 19.47 9.59
CA ALA A 8 4.84 19.68 11.02
C ALA A 8 3.38 19.97 11.42
N ALA A 9 2.64 20.70 10.59
CA ALA A 9 1.21 20.94 10.81
C ALA A 9 0.41 19.64 10.64
N PHE A 10 0.71 18.87 9.59
CA PHE A 10 0.08 17.57 9.35
C PHE A 10 0.24 16.64 10.56
N PHE A 11 1.48 16.43 11.01
CA PHE A 11 1.74 15.53 12.14
C PHE A 11 1.12 16.01 13.45
N ARG A 12 1.07 17.32 13.71
CA ARG A 12 0.40 17.86 14.89
C ARG A 12 -1.09 17.52 14.89
N GLU A 13 -1.71 17.53 13.72
CA GLU A 13 -3.14 17.25 13.59
C GLU A 13 -3.45 15.75 13.57
N ALA A 14 -2.59 14.95 12.95
CA ALA A 14 -2.75 13.51 12.78
C ALA A 14 -2.33 12.66 13.98
N ASN A 15 -1.44 13.16 14.84
CA ASN A 15 -0.89 12.37 15.95
C ASN A 15 -1.98 11.89 16.91
N GLY A 16 -2.02 10.57 17.14
CA GLY A 16 -3.01 9.92 18.00
C GLY A 16 -4.40 9.81 17.38
N LYS A 17 -4.54 10.05 16.07
CA LYS A 17 -5.83 9.98 15.36
C LYS A 17 -5.80 8.95 14.24
N GLN A 18 -7.01 8.59 13.80
CA GLN A 18 -7.18 7.81 12.59
C GLN A 18 -6.92 8.66 11.35
N VAL A 19 -6.13 8.10 10.44
CA VAL A 19 -5.83 8.67 9.13
C VAL A 19 -6.12 7.62 8.06
N GLN A 20 -6.43 8.11 6.87
CA GLN A 20 -6.51 7.28 5.67
C GLN A 20 -5.13 7.26 5.01
N ARG A 21 -4.63 6.08 4.64
CA ARG A 21 -3.43 5.89 3.82
C ARG A 21 -3.83 5.34 2.46
N GLU A 22 -3.35 5.94 1.39
CA GLU A 22 -3.53 5.47 0.01
C GLU A 22 -2.18 5.12 -0.61
N ALA A 23 -2.05 3.93 -1.21
CA ALA A 23 -0.86 3.56 -1.99
C ALA A 23 -1.03 3.94 -3.47
N ILE A 24 -0.24 4.90 -3.96
CA ILE A 24 -0.28 5.42 -5.34
C ILE A 24 1.00 5.04 -6.08
N GLY A 25 0.90 4.65 -7.36
CA GLY A 25 2.08 4.38 -8.20
C GLY A 25 2.98 3.23 -7.76
N MET A 26 2.68 2.58 -6.62
CA MET A 26 3.29 1.34 -6.21
C MET A 26 2.89 0.25 -7.21
N VAL A 27 3.86 -0.57 -7.65
CA VAL A 27 3.78 -1.46 -8.82
C VAL A 27 2.48 -2.24 -8.90
N THR A 28 1.54 -1.61 -9.59
CA THR A 28 0.56 -2.23 -10.46
C THR A 28 1.40 -2.78 -11.60
N LEU A 29 1.43 -4.08 -11.82
CA LEU A 29 1.92 -4.54 -13.12
C LEU A 29 0.97 -3.92 -14.14
N GLU A 30 1.46 -3.01 -15.00
CA GLU A 30 0.64 -2.25 -15.97
C GLU A 30 -0.20 -3.14 -16.88
N ASN A 31 0.06 -4.45 -16.88
CA ASN A 31 -0.76 -5.47 -17.51
C ASN A 31 -1.00 -6.63 -16.54
N TRP A 32 -1.51 -6.37 -15.33
CA TRP A 32 -1.72 -7.37 -14.27
C TRP A 32 -2.42 -8.62 -14.81
N GLU A 33 -3.50 -8.43 -15.58
CA GLU A 33 -4.21 -9.53 -16.24
C GLU A 33 -3.30 -10.29 -17.22
N THR A 34 -2.58 -9.59 -18.09
CA THR A 34 -1.63 -10.24 -19.01
C THR A 34 -0.50 -10.97 -18.29
N HIS A 35 -0.04 -10.45 -17.16
CA HIS A 35 1.02 -11.06 -16.36
C HIS A 35 0.51 -12.30 -15.64
N VAL A 36 -0.71 -12.25 -15.08
CA VAL A 36 -1.41 -13.41 -14.53
C VAL A 36 -1.53 -14.51 -15.59
N GLU A 37 -2.01 -14.17 -16.79
CA GLU A 37 -2.21 -15.14 -17.86
C GLU A 37 -0.89 -15.71 -18.39
N GLN A 38 0.14 -14.87 -18.52
CA GLN A 38 1.49 -15.32 -18.90
C GLN A 38 2.08 -16.25 -17.84
N THR A 39 1.97 -15.91 -16.55
CA THR A 39 2.47 -16.77 -15.46
C THR A 39 1.74 -18.09 -15.41
N LYS A 40 0.40 -18.09 -15.52
CA LYS A 40 -0.37 -19.35 -15.57
C LYS A 40 0.16 -20.25 -16.67
N LYS A 41 0.34 -19.70 -17.87
CA LYS A 41 0.89 -20.43 -19.02
C LYS A 41 2.28 -21.00 -18.75
N GLU A 42 3.21 -20.17 -18.27
CA GLU A 42 4.59 -20.59 -17.97
C GLU A 42 4.64 -21.68 -16.89
N VAL A 43 3.84 -21.56 -15.84
CA VAL A 43 3.79 -22.52 -14.73
C VAL A 43 3.14 -23.84 -15.15
N ILE A 44 2.07 -23.81 -15.96
CA ILE A 44 1.47 -25.02 -16.55
C ILE A 44 2.49 -25.73 -17.45
N GLU A 45 3.17 -24.98 -18.33
CA GLU A 45 4.17 -25.53 -19.25
C GLU A 45 5.40 -26.11 -18.52
N THR A 46 5.83 -25.49 -17.42
CA THR A 46 7.04 -25.87 -16.68
C THR A 46 6.79 -26.98 -15.66
N HIS A 47 5.65 -26.94 -14.97
CA HIS A 47 5.36 -27.79 -13.82
C HIS A 47 4.23 -28.79 -14.03
N GLY A 48 3.52 -28.74 -15.17
CA GLY A 48 2.45 -29.68 -15.50
C GLY A 48 1.23 -29.59 -14.58
N VAL A 49 1.03 -28.44 -13.93
CA VAL A 49 -0.15 -28.18 -13.10
C VAL A 49 -1.36 -27.81 -13.97
N SER A 50 -2.56 -27.86 -13.39
CA SER A 50 -3.81 -27.49 -14.05
C SER A 50 -4.14 -26.01 -13.86
N GLU A 51 -4.87 -25.43 -14.81
CA GLU A 51 -5.41 -24.06 -14.66
C GLU A 51 -6.34 -23.92 -13.45
N ASN A 52 -7.00 -25.01 -13.04
CA ASN A 52 -7.87 -25.04 -11.86
C ASN A 52 -7.09 -25.01 -10.53
N ASP A 53 -5.76 -25.18 -10.56
CA ASP A 53 -4.93 -25.12 -9.35
C ASP A 53 -4.60 -23.69 -8.94
N PHE A 54 -4.85 -22.71 -9.82
CA PHE A 54 -4.65 -21.29 -9.55
C PHE A 54 -5.85 -20.69 -8.84
N SER A 55 -5.60 -19.81 -7.87
CA SER A 55 -6.63 -19.07 -7.15
C SER A 55 -6.20 -17.64 -6.88
N PHE A 56 -7.15 -16.83 -6.40
CA PHE A 56 -6.85 -15.51 -5.85
C PHE A 56 -7.18 -15.50 -4.36
N ASP A 57 -6.27 -14.98 -3.53
CA ASP A 57 -6.54 -14.77 -2.11
C ASP A 57 -7.37 -13.51 -1.85
N GLU A 58 -7.67 -13.22 -0.58
CA GLU A 58 -8.45 -12.05 -0.17
C GLU A 58 -7.81 -10.70 -0.53
N PHE A 59 -6.51 -10.70 -0.86
CA PHE A 59 -5.75 -9.53 -1.28
C PHE A 59 -5.61 -9.45 -2.81
N GLY A 60 -6.22 -10.39 -3.55
CA GLY A 60 -6.15 -10.51 -4.99
C GLY A 60 -4.84 -11.10 -5.51
N ASN A 61 -4.00 -11.69 -4.65
CA ASN A 61 -2.75 -12.31 -5.06
C ASN A 61 -3.03 -13.58 -5.89
N LEU A 62 -2.31 -13.78 -6.99
CA LEU A 62 -2.36 -15.05 -7.72
C LEU A 62 -1.62 -16.12 -6.89
N THR A 63 -2.30 -17.22 -6.56
CA THR A 63 -1.78 -18.30 -5.72
C THR A 63 -1.90 -19.68 -6.39
N ILE A 64 -1.08 -20.63 -5.95
CA ILE A 64 -1.24 -22.08 -6.21
C ILE A 64 -1.14 -22.82 -4.88
N GLY A 65 -2.24 -23.47 -4.46
CA GLY A 65 -2.35 -23.99 -3.09
C GLY A 65 -2.11 -22.89 -2.05
N SER A 66 -1.08 -23.04 -1.22
CA SER A 66 -0.67 -22.05 -0.20
C SER A 66 0.43 -21.09 -0.66
N SER A 67 0.92 -21.21 -1.90
CA SER A 67 2.05 -20.44 -2.42
C SER A 67 1.57 -19.22 -3.21
N VAL A 68 2.18 -18.07 -2.94
CA VAL A 68 1.90 -16.80 -3.66
C VAL A 68 2.83 -16.69 -4.86
N LEU A 69 2.25 -16.59 -6.06
CA LEU A 69 2.97 -16.43 -7.32
C LEU A 69 3.15 -14.95 -7.68
N HIS A 70 2.07 -14.15 -7.58
CA HIS A 70 2.13 -12.71 -7.84
C HIS A 70 1.18 -11.92 -6.94
N LYS A 71 1.46 -10.62 -6.77
CA LYS A 71 0.61 -9.69 -6.01
C LYS A 71 0.12 -8.57 -6.93
N PRO A 72 -1.18 -8.29 -7.03
CA PRO A 72 -1.64 -7.08 -7.69
C PRO A 72 -1.29 -5.91 -6.80
N VAL A 73 -0.98 -4.79 -7.42
CA VAL A 73 -1.26 -3.51 -6.76
C VAL A 73 -2.32 -2.82 -7.58
N THR A 74 -3.16 -2.02 -6.93
CA THR A 74 -3.73 -0.73 -7.38
C THR A 74 -4.34 -0.11 -6.13
N LYS A 75 -4.13 1.18 -5.88
CA LYS A 75 -4.84 2.03 -4.89
C LYS A 75 -5.43 1.29 -3.70
N ARG A 76 -4.58 0.86 -2.76
CA ARG A 76 -5.04 0.37 -1.46
C ARG A 76 -5.38 1.58 -0.59
N ILE A 77 -6.65 1.70 -0.20
CA ILE A 77 -7.11 2.66 0.80
C ILE A 77 -7.20 1.92 2.13
N GLU A 78 -6.46 2.40 3.12
CA GLU A 78 -6.36 1.80 4.44
C GLU A 78 -6.67 2.86 5.49
N VAL A 79 -7.25 2.45 6.61
CA VAL A 79 -7.51 3.36 7.75
C VAL A 79 -6.77 2.82 8.95
N GLY A 80 -6.08 3.70 9.67
CA GLY A 80 -5.25 3.30 10.80
C GLY A 80 -4.86 4.46 11.69
N LEU A 81 -4.33 4.13 12.87
CA LEU A 81 -3.81 5.09 13.83
C LEU A 81 -2.44 5.61 13.37
N MET A 82 -2.26 6.93 13.38
CA MET A 82 -0.94 7.54 13.20
C MET A 82 -0.35 7.99 14.53
N GLU A 83 0.88 7.55 14.82
CA GLU A 83 1.64 7.94 16.00
C GLU A 83 2.94 8.62 15.59
N VAL A 84 3.23 9.76 16.20
CA VAL A 84 4.35 10.63 15.82
C VAL A 84 5.37 10.66 16.95
N ALA A 85 6.60 10.26 16.64
CA ALA A 85 7.77 10.34 17.51
C ALA A 85 8.79 11.33 16.93
N SER A 86 9.79 11.75 17.72
CA SER A 86 10.69 12.87 17.42
C SER A 86 11.28 12.93 15.99
N LYS A 87 11.55 11.78 15.35
CA LYS A 87 12.13 11.73 13.99
C LYS A 87 11.40 10.78 13.04
N ARG A 88 10.33 10.13 13.51
CA ARG A 88 9.67 9.01 12.84
C ARG A 88 8.19 9.03 13.15
N PHE A 89 7.37 8.54 12.25
CA PHE A 89 5.98 8.24 12.54
C PHE A 89 5.69 6.76 12.27
N TRP A 90 4.62 6.27 12.88
CA TRP A 90 4.12 4.92 12.72
C TRP A 90 2.65 4.97 12.29
N PHE A 91 2.26 4.08 11.40
CA PHE A 91 0.89 3.83 10.98
C PHE A 91 0.52 2.40 11.34
N THR A 92 -0.51 2.26 12.18
CA THR A 92 -1.08 0.98 12.58
C THR A 92 -2.45 0.81 11.92
N ASN A 93 -2.55 -0.12 10.98
CA ASN A 93 -3.76 -0.43 10.25
C ASN A 93 -4.84 -0.99 11.19
N ASN A 94 -6.08 -0.58 11.00
CA ASN A 94 -7.22 -1.14 11.73
C ASN A 94 -7.53 -2.58 11.32
N ASN A 95 -7.20 -2.96 10.08
CA ASN A 95 -7.22 -4.35 9.66
C ASN A 95 -6.01 -5.08 10.28
N PRO A 96 -6.20 -6.09 11.15
CA PRO A 96 -5.09 -6.81 11.79
C PRO A 96 -4.18 -7.53 10.79
N ASP A 97 -4.71 -7.89 9.61
CA ASP A 97 -3.96 -8.51 8.51
C ASP A 97 -3.44 -7.48 7.50
N GLY A 98 -3.78 -6.20 7.71
CA GLY A 98 -3.32 -5.09 6.90
C GLY A 98 -1.88 -4.68 7.21
N PRO A 99 -1.17 -4.07 6.24
CA PRO A 99 0.22 -3.69 6.45
C PRO A 99 0.33 -2.54 7.45
N ASN A 100 1.14 -2.73 8.50
CA ASN A 100 1.62 -1.65 9.35
C ASN A 100 2.91 -1.06 8.75
N GLY A 101 3.25 0.18 9.09
CA GLY A 101 4.49 0.75 8.58
C GLY A 101 4.92 2.02 9.29
N GLY A 102 6.23 2.26 9.27
CA GLY A 102 6.82 3.48 9.78
C GLY A 102 7.80 4.06 8.77
N SER A 103 7.94 5.37 8.82
CA SER A 103 8.92 6.09 8.01
C SER A 103 9.60 7.16 8.86
N ASP A 104 10.84 7.45 8.52
CA ASP A 104 11.48 8.66 9.01
C ASP A 104 10.86 9.90 8.36
N MET A 105 11.03 11.05 9.00
CA MET A 105 10.42 12.29 8.55
C MET A 105 11.26 13.05 7.52
N SER A 106 12.37 12.48 7.04
CA SER A 106 13.22 13.16 6.06
C SER A 106 12.62 13.06 4.66
N GLY A 107 12.69 14.15 3.89
CA GLY A 107 12.19 14.19 2.52
C GLY A 107 10.66 14.16 2.37
N LEU A 108 9.90 14.17 3.48
CA LEU A 108 8.45 14.24 3.43
C LEU A 108 7.96 15.60 2.95
N ARG A 109 6.81 15.61 2.28
CA ARG A 109 6.14 16.84 1.84
C ARG A 109 4.65 16.77 2.07
N VAL A 110 4.00 17.93 1.99
CA VAL A 110 2.53 18.03 2.02
C VAL A 110 2.06 18.58 0.69
N GLU A 111 1.13 17.87 0.06
CA GLU A 111 0.48 18.24 -1.19
C GLU A 111 -1.02 18.05 -1.02
N ASP A 112 -1.82 19.06 -1.38
CA ASP A 112 -3.29 19.00 -1.29
C ASP A 112 -3.84 18.50 0.07
N ASN A 113 -3.27 18.98 1.18
CA ASN A 113 -3.58 18.58 2.56
C ASN A 113 -3.19 17.14 2.93
N LYS A 114 -2.47 16.43 2.06
CA LYS A 114 -2.00 15.07 2.30
C LYS A 114 -0.52 15.05 2.62
N LEU A 115 -0.10 14.20 3.54
CA LEU A 115 1.30 13.88 3.72
C LEU A 115 1.73 12.88 2.65
N ILE A 116 2.77 13.22 1.89
CA ILE A 116 3.31 12.37 0.84
C ILE A 116 4.61 11.73 1.31
N VAL A 117 4.66 10.41 1.20
CA VAL A 117 5.82 9.58 1.53
C VAL A 117 6.25 8.84 0.27
N GLU A 118 7.34 9.30 -0.35
CA GLU A 118 7.89 8.63 -1.52
C GLU A 118 8.46 7.26 -1.17
N CYS A 119 8.28 6.32 -2.07
CA CYS A 119 8.78 4.97 -1.99
C CYS A 119 9.63 4.67 -3.24
N TYR A 120 10.31 3.53 -3.22
CA TYR A 120 11.11 3.09 -4.36
C TYR A 120 10.23 2.91 -5.62
N GLY A 121 10.75 3.29 -6.79
CA GLY A 121 10.10 3.01 -8.08
C GLY A 121 8.87 3.87 -8.39
N ALA A 122 8.92 5.18 -8.09
CA ALA A 122 7.85 6.16 -8.32
C ALA A 122 6.54 5.94 -7.53
N GLY A 123 6.50 4.92 -6.67
CA GLY A 123 5.38 4.73 -5.74
C GLY A 123 5.41 5.73 -4.59
N GLN A 124 4.25 6.03 -4.02
CA GLN A 124 4.10 6.86 -2.85
C GLN A 124 2.95 6.37 -1.96
N PHE A 125 3.06 6.63 -0.66
CA PHE A 125 1.91 6.64 0.23
C PHE A 125 1.42 8.06 0.43
N GLU A 126 0.11 8.25 0.28
CA GLU A 126 -0.56 9.50 0.61
C GLU A 126 -1.39 9.32 1.88
N TYR A 127 -1.18 10.16 2.88
CA TYR A 127 -1.95 10.14 4.12
C TYR A 127 -2.90 11.34 4.18
N SER A 128 -4.16 11.08 4.51
CA SER A 128 -5.20 12.09 4.69
C SER A 128 -5.79 11.99 6.10
N ILE A 129 -6.03 13.13 6.75
CA ILE A 129 -6.71 13.17 8.05
C ILE A 129 -8.20 12.93 7.85
N ILE A 130 -8.79 12.04 8.63
CA ILE A 130 -10.23 11.76 8.63
C ILE A 130 -10.89 12.74 9.62
N HIS A 131 -11.93 13.44 9.17
CA HIS A 131 -12.69 14.41 9.97
C HIS A 131 -14.04 13.84 10.43
#